data_AF-A0A2G9Y5Z9-F1
#
_entry.id   AF-A0A2G9Y5Z9-F1
#
_cell.length_a   1.000
_cell.length_b   1.000
_cell.length_c   1.000
_cell.angle_alpha   90.00
_cell.angle_beta   90.00
_cell.angle_gamma   90.00
#
_symmetry.space_group_name_H-M   'P 1'
#
loop_
_entity.id
_entity.type
_entity.pdbx_description
1 polymer ?
#
loop_
_entity_poly.entity_id
_entity_poly.type
_entity_poly.pdbx_seq_one_letter_code
_entity_poly.pdbx_strand_id
1 'polypeptide(L)'
;MKKLSETKKTATVDAPIDVSSFIEKIEEKPIIPAPLSGATAGKPAKEVGAIRAIGTNKEVPLEERLKEDLKISYPAKGILDITFGGYGFLRHDYVLNPDTDIYVSTSQIRRFWLRRGDEVEGLARPPKEGERFHSLLLIKKINGVEMTEEQSSKRKNFDQLTSLHPNKQIRLETDKDILSTRIIDLIAPIGFGQRALIVSQPKAGKTTFLKEFAEAIAKNYPKVYLMAILIGERPEEVTEIKRFIKG
;
A
#
# COMPACT_ATOMS: atom_id res chain seq x y z
N MET A 1 -25.85 36.47 53.80
CA MET A 1 -26.72 35.48 53.11
C MET A 1 -26.28 35.40 51.65
N LYS A 2 -26.30 34.17 51.11
CA LYS A 2 -25.64 33.62 49.90
C LYS A 2 -25.63 34.50 48.62
N LYS A 3 -24.47 34.61 47.98
CA LYS A 3 -24.33 34.77 46.52
C LYS A 3 -24.15 33.38 45.90
N LEU A 4 -25.03 33.00 44.97
CA LEU A 4 -24.83 31.85 44.09
C LEU A 4 -23.87 32.27 42.97
N SER A 5 -22.75 31.56 42.83
CA SER A 5 -21.84 31.67 41.69
C SER A 5 -21.88 30.36 40.90
N GLU A 6 -22.27 30.47 39.63
CA GLU A 6 -22.26 29.41 38.62
C GLU A 6 -20.85 28.83 38.42
N THR A 7 -20.73 27.51 38.37
CA THR A 7 -19.49 26.80 38.05
C THR A 7 -19.57 26.30 36.61
N LYS A 8 -18.80 26.89 35.70
CA LYS A 8 -18.67 26.45 34.31
C LYS A 8 -17.38 25.66 34.13
N LYS A 9 -17.50 24.46 33.57
CA LYS A 9 -16.46 23.51 33.18
C LYS A 9 -15.47 24.14 32.17
N THR A 10 -14.19 23.80 32.30
CA THR A 10 -13.25 23.81 31.17
C THR A 10 -12.23 22.67 31.34
N ALA A 11 -12.28 21.70 30.43
CA ALA A 11 -11.32 20.62 30.30
C ALA A 11 -10.06 21.15 29.60
N THR A 12 -8.89 20.88 30.18
CA THR A 12 -7.58 21.13 29.58
C THR A 12 -7.28 20.07 28.53
N VAL A 13 -6.91 20.53 27.33
CA VAL A 13 -6.64 19.75 26.12
C VAL A 13 -5.17 19.29 26.16
N ASP A 14 -4.94 17.99 26.05
CA ASP A 14 -3.62 17.36 25.93
C ASP A 14 -2.91 17.78 24.63
N ALA A 15 -1.64 18.17 24.74
CA ALA A 15 -0.77 18.44 23.61
C ALA A 15 -0.38 17.13 22.90
N PRO A 16 -0.16 17.14 21.56
CA PRO A 16 0.19 15.93 20.83
C PRO A 16 1.62 15.48 21.19
N ILE A 17 1.74 14.21 21.56
CA ILE A 17 3.01 13.54 21.89
C ILE A 17 3.81 13.32 20.60
N ASP A 18 5.00 13.91 20.53
CA ASP A 18 5.90 13.84 19.37
C ASP A 18 6.77 12.56 19.43
N VAL A 19 6.31 11.53 18.70
CA VAL A 19 6.91 10.19 18.65
C VAL A 19 8.20 10.16 17.80
N SER A 20 8.49 11.24 17.06
CA SER A 20 9.60 11.33 16.11
C SER A 20 10.98 11.26 16.80
N SER A 21 11.07 11.82 18.00
CA SER A 21 12.32 11.92 18.78
C SER A 21 12.82 10.59 19.38
N PHE A 22 11.99 9.54 19.38
CA PHE A 22 12.36 8.21 19.91
C PHE A 22 12.99 7.28 18.87
N ILE A 23 12.92 7.63 17.57
CA ILE A 23 13.35 6.77 16.47
C ILE A 23 14.88 6.84 16.25
N GLU A 24 15.53 7.97 16.54
CA GLU A 24 16.97 8.15 16.28
C GLU A 24 17.90 7.34 17.19
N LYS A 25 17.41 6.72 18.27
CA LYS A 25 18.25 6.01 19.26
C LYS A 25 18.39 4.49 19.05
N ILE A 26 17.73 3.90 18.05
CA ILE A 26 17.60 2.43 17.93
C ILE A 26 18.30 1.84 16.69
N GLU A 27 18.97 2.65 15.86
CA GLU A 27 19.90 2.11 14.87
C GLU A 27 21.16 1.58 15.55
N GLU A 28 21.13 0.30 15.95
CA GLU A 28 22.25 -0.65 15.87
C GLU A 28 21.86 -1.96 16.57
N LYS A 29 21.30 -2.91 15.81
CA LYS A 29 21.79 -4.30 15.73
C LYS A 29 20.90 -5.15 14.81
N PRO A 30 21.51 -6.03 13.98
CA PRO A 30 20.79 -6.82 12.99
C PRO A 30 20.03 -7.99 13.65
N ILE A 31 18.84 -8.29 13.12
CA ILE A 31 17.97 -9.39 13.58
C ILE A 31 18.17 -10.61 12.66
N ILE A 32 18.35 -11.79 13.27
CA ILE A 32 18.41 -13.09 12.59
C ILE A 32 16.98 -13.63 12.41
N PRO A 33 16.58 -14.18 11.25
CA PRO A 33 15.24 -14.72 11.06
C PRO A 33 15.08 -16.10 11.72
N ALA A 34 13.95 -16.33 12.40
CA ALA A 34 13.51 -17.64 12.91
C ALA A 34 12.48 -18.28 11.94
N PRO A 35 12.40 -19.62 11.86
CA PRO A 35 11.85 -20.32 10.70
C PRO A 35 10.32 -20.47 10.69
N LEU A 36 9.77 -20.57 9.47
CA LEU A 36 8.35 -20.84 9.21
C LEU A 36 7.97 -22.30 9.56
N SER A 37 6.87 -22.45 10.29
CA SER A 37 6.04 -23.67 10.42
C SER A 37 4.60 -23.16 10.44
N GLY A 38 3.61 -23.65 9.70
CA GLY A 38 3.34 -24.95 9.10
C GLY A 38 1.82 -25.09 9.18
N ALA A 39 1.16 -25.28 8.04
CA ALA A 39 -0.30 -25.17 7.87
C ALA A 39 -1.13 -26.13 8.74
N THR A 40 -2.38 -25.75 9.05
CA THR A 40 -3.56 -26.64 8.91
C THR A 40 -4.87 -25.85 8.97
N ALA A 41 -5.80 -26.26 8.10
CA ALA A 41 -7.11 -25.67 7.86
C ALA A 41 -8.22 -26.25 8.78
N GLY A 42 -9.24 -25.45 9.09
CA GLY A 42 -10.47 -25.90 9.76
C GLY A 42 -11.64 -24.90 9.61
N LYS A 43 -12.78 -25.39 9.12
CA LYS A 43 -14.02 -24.68 8.72
C LYS A 43 -14.91 -24.22 9.92
N PRO A 44 -15.99 -23.44 9.70
CA PRO A 44 -16.54 -22.45 10.64
C PRO A 44 -17.82 -22.87 11.38
N ALA A 45 -18.10 -22.30 12.57
CA ALA A 45 -19.46 -22.26 13.14
C ALA A 45 -19.63 -21.23 14.30
N LYS A 46 -20.61 -20.33 14.07
CA LYS A 46 -21.70 -19.80 14.94
C LYS A 46 -21.49 -19.29 16.37
N GLU A 47 -22.19 -18.15 16.59
CA GLU A 47 -22.66 -17.52 17.83
C GLU A 47 -22.86 -18.43 19.04
N VAL A 48 -22.35 -17.98 20.20
CA VAL A 48 -22.97 -18.21 21.51
C VAL A 48 -22.78 -16.98 22.39
N GLY A 49 -23.84 -16.62 23.10
CA GLY A 49 -23.99 -15.41 23.90
C GLY A 49 -23.26 -15.39 25.25
N ALA A 50 -23.63 -14.37 26.00
CA ALA A 50 -22.99 -13.82 27.19
C ALA A 50 -22.71 -14.80 28.35
N ILE A 51 -21.64 -14.49 29.10
CA ILE A 51 -21.58 -14.22 30.57
C ILE A 51 -20.17 -14.57 31.10
N ARG A 52 -19.38 -13.56 31.50
CA ARG A 52 -18.79 -13.43 32.84
C ARG A 52 -17.91 -12.18 32.94
N ALA A 53 -18.31 -11.29 33.84
CA ALA A 53 -17.46 -10.26 34.39
C ALA A 53 -16.51 -10.85 35.43
N ILE A 54 -15.48 -10.06 35.73
CA ILE A 54 -14.51 -10.14 36.84
C ILE A 54 -13.19 -10.83 36.47
N GLY A 55 -12.29 -10.02 35.91
CA GLY A 55 -10.86 -10.20 35.96
C GLY A 55 -10.23 -8.81 35.97
N THR A 56 -9.56 -8.46 37.06
CA THR A 56 -8.86 -7.19 37.26
C THR A 56 -7.80 -6.98 36.19
N ASN A 57 -8.14 -6.27 35.11
CA ASN A 57 -7.14 -5.78 34.18
C ASN A 57 -6.33 -4.70 34.91
N LYS A 58 -5.12 -5.06 35.37
CA LYS A 58 -4.06 -4.07 35.55
C LYS A 58 -3.91 -3.39 34.20
N GLU A 59 -4.38 -2.14 34.09
CA GLU A 59 -4.11 -1.31 32.92
C GLU A 59 -2.60 -1.08 32.86
N VAL A 60 -1.91 -1.96 32.14
CA VAL A 60 -0.51 -1.75 31.78
C VAL A 60 -0.46 -0.42 31.01
N PRO A 61 0.42 0.53 31.40
CA PRO A 61 0.54 1.82 30.73
C PRO A 61 0.63 1.66 29.21
N LEU A 62 -0.12 2.47 28.46
CA LEU A 62 -0.15 2.41 26.99
C LEU A 62 1.26 2.44 26.37
N GLU A 63 2.17 3.18 27.00
CA GLU A 63 3.57 3.30 26.60
C GLU A 63 4.36 2.00 26.71
N GLU A 64 4.14 1.19 27.75
CA GLU A 64 4.84 -0.08 27.92
C GLU A 64 4.38 -1.08 26.86
N ARG A 65 3.07 -1.12 26.58
CA ARG A 65 2.49 -1.95 25.52
C ARG A 65 3.02 -1.57 24.13
N LEU A 66 3.16 -0.26 23.87
CA LEU A 66 3.75 0.24 22.62
C LEU A 66 5.22 -0.15 22.50
N LYS A 67 6.00 -0.08 23.58
CA LYS A 67 7.41 -0.51 23.58
C LYS A 67 7.56 -2.01 23.32
N GLU A 68 6.69 -2.83 23.88
CA GLU A 68 6.63 -4.27 23.61
C GLU A 68 6.25 -4.55 22.16
N ASP A 69 5.21 -3.88 21.66
CA ASP A 69 4.75 -4.01 20.27
C ASP A 69 5.82 -3.59 19.25
N LEU A 70 6.60 -2.55 19.57
CA LEU A 70 7.71 -2.10 18.73
C LEU A 70 8.85 -3.13 18.69
N LYS A 71 9.12 -3.85 19.79
CA LYS A 71 10.17 -4.90 19.82
C LYS A 71 9.85 -6.09 18.93
N ILE A 72 8.57 -6.46 18.82
CA ILE A 72 8.11 -7.56 17.96
C ILE A 72 7.72 -7.11 16.55
N SER A 73 7.86 -5.81 16.26
CA SER A 73 7.43 -5.25 14.99
C SER A 73 8.41 -5.59 13.86
N TYR A 74 7.87 -5.65 12.65
CA TYR A 74 8.64 -5.89 11.42
C TYR A 74 8.21 -4.88 10.34
N PRO A 75 9.11 -4.54 9.40
CA PRO A 75 8.78 -3.64 8.30
C PRO A 75 7.79 -4.32 7.35
N ALA A 76 6.77 -3.57 6.94
CA ALA A 76 5.74 -4.04 6.03
C ALA A 76 5.41 -3.01 4.96
N LYS A 77 5.03 -3.50 3.78
CA LYS A 77 4.67 -2.69 2.62
C LYS A 77 3.50 -3.32 1.89
N GLY A 78 2.50 -2.53 1.48
CA GLY A 78 1.44 -3.04 0.62
C GLY A 78 0.49 -1.97 0.12
N ILE A 79 -0.41 -2.37 -0.77
CA ILE A 79 -1.44 -1.50 -1.33
C ILE A 79 -2.67 -1.52 -0.44
N LEU A 80 -3.13 -0.34 -0.01
CA LEU A 80 -4.28 -0.20 0.87
C LEU A 80 -5.59 -0.48 0.14
N ASP A 81 -6.34 -1.43 0.67
CA ASP A 81 -7.71 -1.74 0.29
C ASP A 81 -8.67 -1.41 1.44
N ILE A 82 -9.51 -0.39 1.26
CA ILE A 82 -10.47 0.07 2.28
C ILE A 82 -11.80 -0.66 2.09
N THR A 83 -12.30 -1.27 3.17
CA THR A 83 -13.58 -1.97 3.21
C THR A 83 -14.72 -0.98 3.49
N PHE A 84 -15.97 -1.34 3.18
CA PHE A 84 -17.15 -0.53 3.47
C PHE A 84 -17.30 -0.09 4.95
N GLY A 85 -16.74 -0.86 5.89
CA GLY A 85 -16.70 -0.52 7.31
C GLY A 85 -15.70 0.58 7.70
N GLY A 86 -14.93 1.12 6.74
CA GLY A 86 -13.97 2.20 6.95
C GLY A 86 -12.62 1.78 7.55
N TYR A 87 -12.42 0.50 7.86
CA TYR A 87 -11.10 -0.09 8.10
C TYR A 87 -10.56 -0.68 6.78
N GLY A 88 -9.27 -1.01 6.74
CA GLY A 88 -8.64 -1.50 5.52
C GLY A 88 -7.59 -2.58 5.76
N PHE A 89 -7.06 -3.11 4.67
CA PHE A 89 -5.96 -4.06 4.67
C PHE A 89 -4.88 -3.65 3.68
N LEU A 90 -3.61 -3.81 4.04
CA LEU A 90 -2.51 -3.74 3.09
C LEU A 90 -2.34 -5.09 2.41
N ARG A 91 -2.50 -5.10 1.07
CA ARG A 91 -2.33 -6.28 0.22
C ARG A 91 -0.91 -6.29 -0.37
N HIS A 92 -0.25 -7.45 -0.37
CA HIS A 92 1.08 -7.59 -0.98
C HIS A 92 1.01 -7.93 -2.48
N ASP A 93 0.14 -8.87 -2.88
CA ASP A 93 0.09 -9.40 -4.27
C ASP A 93 -1.23 -9.10 -5.00
N TYR A 94 -1.97 -8.06 -4.58
CA TYR A 94 -3.33 -7.78 -5.08
C TYR A 94 -4.34 -8.94 -4.89
N VAL A 95 -3.94 -10.00 -4.18
CA VAL A 95 -4.77 -11.15 -3.82
C VAL A 95 -5.17 -11.04 -2.36
N LEU A 96 -6.41 -11.42 -2.06
CA LEU A 96 -6.90 -11.53 -0.69
C LEU A 96 -6.20 -12.72 0.00
N ASN A 97 -5.32 -12.45 0.95
CA ASN A 97 -4.67 -13.49 1.73
C ASN A 97 -4.65 -13.11 3.22
N PRO A 98 -5.58 -13.65 4.03
CA PRO A 98 -5.69 -13.35 5.45
C PRO A 98 -4.40 -13.53 6.26
N ASP A 99 -3.52 -14.43 5.83
CA ASP A 99 -2.29 -14.77 6.55
C ASP A 99 -1.18 -13.73 6.31
N THR A 100 -1.23 -13.01 5.19
CA THR A 100 -0.23 -11.98 4.82
C THR A 100 -0.77 -10.56 4.88
N ASP A 101 -2.09 -10.41 4.93
CA ASP A 101 -2.76 -9.11 4.90
C ASP A 101 -2.65 -8.40 6.25
N ILE A 102 -2.35 -7.11 6.19
CA ILE A 102 -2.11 -6.30 7.40
C ILE A 102 -3.29 -5.38 7.60
N TYR A 103 -3.95 -5.52 8.73
CA TYR A 103 -5.04 -4.67 9.16
C TYR A 103 -4.56 -3.22 9.39
N VAL A 104 -5.34 -2.28 8.85
CA VAL A 104 -5.17 -0.84 9.03
C VAL A 104 -6.44 -0.28 9.67
N SER A 105 -6.25 0.37 10.81
CA SER A 105 -7.36 0.93 11.58
C SER A 105 -8.00 2.14 10.88
N THR A 106 -9.30 2.35 11.10
CA THR A 106 -10.01 3.54 10.62
C THR A 106 -9.39 4.85 11.13
N SER A 107 -8.80 4.84 12.33
CA SER A 107 -8.10 6.00 12.90
C SER A 107 -6.88 6.38 12.05
N GLN A 108 -6.03 5.40 11.70
CA GLN A 108 -4.87 5.62 10.84
C GLN A 108 -5.28 6.11 9.45
N ILE A 109 -6.30 5.50 8.85
CA ILE A 109 -6.83 5.90 7.54
C ILE A 109 -7.29 7.35 7.54
N ARG A 110 -8.06 7.76 8.56
CA ARG A 110 -8.56 9.14 8.68
C ARG A 110 -7.45 10.13 8.98
N ARG A 111 -6.55 9.79 9.91
CA ARG A 111 -5.44 10.65 10.36
C ARG A 111 -4.48 10.98 9.23
N PHE A 112 -4.10 9.97 8.44
CA PHE A 112 -3.22 10.15 7.28
C PHE A 112 -3.98 10.39 5.96
N TRP A 113 -5.28 10.63 5.99
CA TRP A 113 -6.09 10.85 4.77
C TRP A 113 -5.83 9.79 3.68
N LEU A 114 -5.67 8.53 4.09
CA LEU A 114 -5.34 7.44 3.17
C LEU A 114 -6.52 7.12 2.27
N ARG A 115 -6.21 6.73 1.04
CA ARG A 115 -7.19 6.40 0.00
C ARG A 115 -6.94 4.97 -0.47
N ARG A 116 -7.98 4.33 -0.99
CA ARG A 116 -7.83 3.02 -1.64
C ARG A 116 -6.81 3.15 -2.78
N GLY A 117 -5.85 2.24 -2.83
CA GLY A 117 -4.77 2.24 -3.80
C GLY A 117 -3.49 2.96 -3.35
N ASP A 118 -3.49 3.64 -2.19
CA ASP A 118 -2.24 4.17 -1.63
C ASP A 118 -1.30 3.01 -1.26
N GLU A 119 -0.05 3.09 -1.69
CA GLU A 119 1.01 2.22 -1.21
C GLU A 119 1.49 2.72 0.16
N VAL A 120 1.40 1.87 1.18
CA VAL A 120 1.77 2.23 2.55
C VAL A 120 2.92 1.37 3.00
N GLU A 121 3.97 2.01 3.50
CA GLU A 121 5.10 1.36 4.15
C GLU A 121 5.15 1.76 5.62
N GLY A 122 5.43 0.81 6.49
CA GLY A 122 5.37 1.03 7.92
C GLY A 122 5.89 -0.13 8.75
N LEU A 123 5.62 -0.06 10.05
CA LEU A 123 5.89 -1.15 10.98
C LEU A 123 4.58 -1.88 11.28
N ALA A 124 4.57 -3.18 11.09
CA ALA A 124 3.47 -4.06 11.46
C ALA A 124 3.88 -4.96 12.62
N ARG A 125 2.90 -5.46 13.36
CA ARG A 125 3.10 -6.47 14.40
C ARG A 125 2.28 -7.73 14.12
N PRO A 126 2.72 -8.90 14.60
CA PRO A 126 1.91 -10.10 14.59
C PRO A 126 0.59 -9.90 15.38
N PRO A 127 -0.43 -10.70 15.06
CA PRO A 127 -1.69 -10.71 15.81
C PRO A 127 -1.44 -11.05 17.28
N LYS A 128 -2.14 -10.36 18.18
CA LYS A 128 -2.21 -10.72 19.60
C LYS A 128 -3.23 -11.83 19.84
N GLU A 129 -3.24 -12.38 21.05
CA GLU A 129 -4.28 -13.32 21.47
C GLU A 129 -5.69 -12.71 21.24
N GLY A 130 -6.49 -13.40 20.43
CA GLY A 130 -7.83 -12.95 20.02
C GLY A 130 -7.89 -12.12 18.73
N GLU A 131 -6.75 -11.76 18.13
CA GLU A 131 -6.68 -11.10 16.83
C GLU A 131 -6.40 -12.13 15.71
N ARG A 132 -7.01 -11.93 14.54
CA ARG A 132 -6.82 -12.82 13.38
C ARG A 132 -5.75 -12.32 12.40
N PHE A 133 -5.53 -11.01 12.35
CA PHE A 133 -4.70 -10.38 11.33
C PHE A 133 -3.51 -9.66 11.97
N HIS A 134 -2.43 -9.54 11.21
CA HIS A 134 -1.33 -8.64 11.52
C HIS A 134 -1.86 -7.20 11.55
N SER A 135 -1.32 -6.34 12.41
CA SER A 135 -1.80 -4.96 12.56
C SER A 135 -0.70 -3.95 12.27
N LEU A 136 -1.03 -2.90 11.52
CA LEU A 136 -0.13 -1.78 11.28
C LEU A 136 -0.02 -0.93 12.56
N LEU A 137 1.21 -0.69 13.03
CA LEU A 137 1.49 0.17 14.18
C LEU A 137 1.75 1.60 13.74
N LEU A 138 2.73 1.77 12.84
CA LEU A 138 3.23 3.07 12.41
C LEU A 138 3.32 3.13 10.90
N ILE A 139 2.90 4.25 10.31
CA ILE A 139 3.09 4.56 8.89
C ILE A 139 4.39 5.37 8.77
N LYS A 140 5.30 4.92 7.90
CA LYS A 140 6.56 5.63 7.60
C LYS A 140 6.49 6.35 6.26
N LYS A 141 6.01 5.66 5.21
CA LYS A 141 5.92 6.21 3.86
C LYS A 141 4.56 5.95 3.24
N ILE A 142 4.14 6.88 2.40
CA ILE A 142 2.94 6.79 1.58
C ILE A 142 3.38 7.06 0.13
N ASN A 143 3.10 6.14 -0.79
CA ASN A 143 3.47 6.21 -2.20
C ASN A 143 4.97 6.51 -2.43
N GLY A 144 5.83 5.85 -1.65
CA GLY A 144 7.29 5.99 -1.70
C GLY A 144 7.87 7.26 -1.05
N VAL A 145 7.03 8.12 -0.47
CA VAL A 145 7.45 9.39 0.16
C VAL A 145 7.22 9.35 1.66
N GLU A 146 8.18 9.82 2.44
CA GLU A 146 8.00 10.07 3.88
C GLU A 146 7.07 11.26 4.04
N MET A 147 5.87 11.02 4.58
CA MET A 147 4.82 12.02 4.67
C MET A 147 4.34 12.15 6.10
N THR A 148 4.30 13.40 6.58
CA THR A 148 3.58 13.73 7.81
C THR A 148 2.07 13.80 7.54
N GLU A 149 1.28 13.76 8.60
CA GLU A 149 -0.19 13.84 8.53
C GLU A 149 -0.67 15.10 7.79
N GLU A 150 -0.05 16.24 8.10
CA GLU A 150 -0.35 17.51 7.45
C GLU A 150 -0.03 17.48 5.95
N GLN A 151 1.06 16.84 5.55
CA GLN A 151 1.42 16.72 4.14
C GLN A 151 0.45 15.78 3.39
N SER A 152 0.03 14.69 4.03
CA SER A 152 -0.88 13.74 3.38
C SER A 152 -2.27 14.34 3.12
N SER A 153 -2.78 15.18 4.04
CA SER A 153 -4.06 15.88 3.85
C SER A 153 -4.05 16.89 2.69
N LYS A 154 -2.88 17.44 2.33
CA LYS A 154 -2.71 18.40 1.22
C LYS A 154 -2.64 17.73 -0.16
N ARG A 155 -2.64 16.40 -0.25
CA ARG A 155 -2.59 15.68 -1.53
C ARG A 155 -3.84 15.97 -2.36
N LYS A 156 -3.66 16.47 -3.57
CA LYS A 156 -4.77 16.68 -4.52
C LYS A 156 -5.43 15.35 -4.87
N ASN A 157 -6.74 15.38 -5.14
CA ASN A 157 -7.42 14.23 -5.72
C ASN A 157 -7.07 14.15 -7.22
N PHE A 158 -6.93 12.93 -7.74
CA PHE A 158 -6.65 12.72 -9.17
C PHE A 158 -7.72 13.39 -10.05
N ASP A 159 -8.99 13.28 -9.66
CA ASP A 159 -10.14 13.85 -10.38
C ASP A 159 -10.17 15.39 -10.42
N GLN A 160 -9.37 16.05 -9.56
CA GLN A 160 -9.25 17.51 -9.52
C GLN A 160 -8.09 18.03 -10.38
N LEU A 161 -7.29 17.14 -10.96
CA LEU A 161 -6.18 17.55 -11.82
C LEU A 161 -6.72 18.01 -13.18
N THR A 162 -6.14 19.09 -13.70
CA THR A 162 -6.46 19.57 -15.04
C THR A 162 -5.93 18.58 -16.07
N SER A 163 -6.83 18.04 -16.90
CA SER A 163 -6.44 17.19 -18.02
C SER A 163 -5.73 18.02 -19.09
N LEU A 164 -4.52 17.60 -19.45
CA LEU A 164 -3.74 18.19 -20.53
C LEU A 164 -3.43 17.13 -21.59
N HIS A 165 -3.31 17.57 -22.84
CA HIS A 165 -2.81 16.69 -23.89
C HIS A 165 -1.33 16.35 -23.64
N PRO A 166 -0.86 15.16 -24.06
CA PRO A 166 0.54 14.78 -23.94
C PRO A 166 1.44 15.81 -24.61
N ASN A 167 2.37 16.39 -23.83
CA ASN A 167 3.35 17.37 -24.31
C ASN A 167 4.78 16.83 -24.30
N LYS A 168 4.98 15.60 -23.80
CA LYS A 168 6.27 14.93 -23.72
C LYS A 168 6.15 13.55 -24.35
N GLN A 169 6.88 13.35 -25.45
CA GLN A 169 6.97 12.07 -26.15
C GLN A 169 7.75 11.04 -25.31
N ILE A 170 7.28 9.79 -25.35
CA ILE A 170 7.96 8.58 -24.94
C ILE A 170 8.63 8.02 -26.19
N ARG A 171 9.95 8.13 -26.30
CA ARG A 171 10.72 7.56 -27.40
C ARG A 171 10.97 6.08 -27.14
N LEU A 172 10.53 5.24 -28.06
CA LEU A 172 10.58 3.79 -27.95
C LEU A 172 11.75 3.18 -28.72
N GLU A 173 12.39 3.95 -29.61
CA GLU A 173 13.61 3.52 -30.29
C GLU A 173 14.68 3.09 -29.27
N THR A 174 15.22 1.88 -29.46
CA THR A 174 16.27 1.29 -28.64
C THR A 174 17.42 0.80 -29.52
N ASP A 175 17.38 -0.44 -29.96
CA ASP A 175 18.41 -1.06 -30.78
C ASP A 175 18.02 -1.04 -32.27
N LYS A 176 19.03 -1.02 -33.16
CA LYS A 176 18.81 -0.83 -34.61
C LYS A 176 17.94 -1.91 -35.24
N ASP A 177 17.97 -3.12 -34.68
CA ASP A 177 17.26 -4.30 -35.17
C ASP A 177 15.78 -4.32 -34.75
N ILE A 178 15.39 -3.52 -33.74
CA ILE A 178 14.01 -3.42 -33.27
C ILE A 178 13.30 -2.35 -34.10
N LEU A 179 12.80 -2.76 -35.27
CA LEU A 179 12.16 -1.85 -36.21
C LEU A 179 10.76 -1.39 -35.77
N SER A 180 10.04 -2.22 -35.00
CA SER A 180 8.68 -1.95 -34.55
C SER A 180 8.58 -0.64 -33.77
N THR A 181 9.44 -0.45 -32.76
CA THR A 181 9.43 0.74 -31.91
C THR A 181 9.81 2.01 -32.67
N ARG A 182 10.74 1.89 -33.63
CA ARG A 182 11.15 2.99 -34.53
C ARG A 182 10.01 3.42 -35.44
N ILE A 183 9.27 2.46 -35.99
CA ILE A 183 8.10 2.75 -36.82
C ILE A 183 7.03 3.48 -35.99
N ILE A 184 6.79 3.09 -34.73
CA ILE A 184 5.86 3.80 -33.84
C ILE A 184 6.31 5.24 -33.62
N ASP A 185 7.59 5.45 -33.27
CA ASP A 185 8.11 6.79 -32.99
C ASP A 185 7.95 7.76 -34.17
N LEU A 186 7.92 7.24 -35.41
CA LEU A 186 7.72 8.00 -36.64
C LEU A 186 6.25 8.18 -37.03
N ILE A 187 5.45 7.11 -36.98
CA ILE A 187 4.09 7.10 -37.54
C ILE A 187 3.03 7.43 -36.49
N ALA A 188 3.22 6.96 -35.26
CA ALA A 188 2.25 7.04 -34.18
C ALA A 188 2.94 7.34 -32.84
N PRO A 189 3.57 8.52 -32.68
CA PRO A 189 4.33 8.86 -31.48
C PRO A 189 3.44 8.83 -30.23
N ILE A 190 3.95 8.19 -29.18
CA ILE A 190 3.24 8.04 -27.90
C ILE A 190 3.84 9.01 -26.88
N GLY A 191 3.01 9.65 -26.06
CA GLY A 191 3.44 10.58 -25.02
C GLY A 191 2.96 10.21 -23.61
N PHE A 192 3.48 10.91 -22.60
CA PHE A 192 2.99 10.78 -21.23
C PHE A 192 1.54 11.26 -21.13
N GLY A 193 0.66 10.38 -20.62
CA GLY A 193 -0.79 10.62 -20.60
C GLY A 193 -1.50 10.21 -21.90
N GLN A 194 -0.80 9.57 -22.85
CA GLN A 194 -1.42 9.08 -24.07
C GLN A 194 -2.39 7.93 -23.78
N ARG A 195 -3.54 7.97 -24.45
CA ARG A 195 -4.47 6.84 -24.55
C ARG A 195 -4.30 6.23 -25.93
N ALA A 196 -3.94 4.96 -25.99
CA ALA A 196 -3.68 4.26 -27.23
C ALA A 196 -4.44 2.93 -27.26
N LEU A 197 -4.85 2.53 -28.45
CA LEU A 197 -5.48 1.24 -28.71
C LEU A 197 -4.67 0.53 -29.80
N ILE A 198 -4.22 -0.69 -29.51
CA ILE A 198 -3.53 -1.54 -30.48
C ILE A 198 -4.57 -2.50 -31.05
N VAL A 199 -4.96 -2.27 -32.30
CA VAL A 199 -5.88 -3.15 -33.03
C VAL A 199 -5.04 -4.18 -33.79
N SER A 200 -5.28 -5.46 -33.53
CA SER A 200 -4.54 -6.55 -34.19
C SER A 200 -5.43 -7.78 -34.36
N GLN A 201 -5.21 -8.52 -35.45
CA GLN A 201 -5.84 -9.82 -35.66
C GLN A 201 -5.14 -10.90 -34.82
N PRO A 202 -5.79 -12.04 -34.55
CA PRO A 202 -5.14 -13.18 -33.91
C PRO A 202 -3.85 -13.56 -34.65
N LYS A 203 -2.77 -13.85 -33.91
CA LYS A 203 -1.43 -14.20 -34.43
C LYS A 203 -0.71 -13.09 -35.22
N ALA A 204 -1.17 -11.83 -35.17
CA ALA A 204 -0.49 -10.70 -35.83
C ALA A 204 0.71 -10.13 -35.04
N GLY A 205 1.21 -10.85 -34.02
CA GLY A 205 2.39 -10.42 -33.25
C GLY A 205 2.11 -9.40 -32.13
N LYS A 206 0.85 -9.23 -31.68
CA LYS A 206 0.47 -8.36 -30.54
C LYS A 206 1.38 -8.56 -29.33
N THR A 207 1.62 -9.81 -28.96
CA THR A 207 2.41 -10.15 -27.77
C THR A 207 3.87 -9.76 -27.93
N THR A 208 4.47 -9.99 -29.10
CA THR A 208 5.85 -9.58 -29.39
C THR A 208 5.98 -8.06 -29.35
N PHE A 209 5.05 -7.36 -29.99
CA PHE A 209 5.00 -5.90 -29.98
C PHE A 209 4.89 -5.33 -28.56
N LEU A 210 4.00 -5.88 -27.73
CA LEU A 210 3.84 -5.43 -26.34
C LEU A 210 5.10 -5.67 -25.50
N LYS A 211 5.85 -6.74 -25.76
CA LYS A 211 7.13 -6.99 -25.11
C LYS A 211 8.17 -5.96 -25.50
N GLU A 212 8.38 -5.76 -26.79
CA GLU A 212 9.33 -4.76 -27.30
C GLU A 212 8.99 -3.35 -26.78
N PHE A 213 7.69 -3.03 -26.70
CA PHE A 213 7.20 -1.78 -26.13
C PHE A 213 7.54 -1.64 -24.63
N ALA A 214 7.27 -2.69 -23.84
CA ALA A 214 7.59 -2.73 -22.42
C ALA A 214 9.09 -2.61 -22.16
N GLU A 215 9.92 -3.31 -22.93
CA GLU A 215 11.38 -3.26 -22.84
C GLU A 215 11.91 -1.88 -23.21
N ALA A 216 11.38 -1.27 -24.27
CA ALA A 216 11.74 0.08 -24.66
C ALA A 216 11.46 1.10 -23.54
N ILE A 217 10.29 1.01 -22.90
CA ILE A 217 9.97 1.88 -21.75
C ILE A 217 10.92 1.61 -20.58
N ALA A 218 11.16 0.35 -20.23
CA ALA A 218 12.05 0.00 -19.12
C ALA A 218 13.49 0.50 -19.34
N LYS A 219 13.99 0.41 -20.59
CA LYS A 219 15.34 0.87 -20.98
C LYS A 219 15.44 2.39 -21.03
N ASN A 220 14.50 3.06 -21.69
CA ASN A 220 14.58 4.51 -21.94
C ASN A 220 14.05 5.35 -20.77
N TYR A 221 13.17 4.78 -19.94
CA TYR A 221 12.48 5.48 -18.85
C TYR A 221 12.47 4.65 -17.54
N PRO A 222 13.63 4.38 -16.93
CA PRO A 222 13.72 3.51 -15.74
C PRO A 222 13.02 4.06 -14.48
N LYS A 223 12.60 5.33 -14.49
CA LYS A 223 11.84 5.96 -13.40
C LYS A 223 10.32 5.82 -13.57
N VAL A 224 9.86 5.27 -14.68
CA VAL A 224 8.43 5.08 -14.95
C VAL A 224 7.97 3.77 -14.33
N TYR A 225 6.84 3.81 -13.64
CA TYR A 225 6.15 2.62 -13.18
C TYR A 225 5.47 1.93 -14.38
N LEU A 226 5.97 0.76 -14.77
CA LEU A 226 5.42 -0.05 -15.84
C LEU A 226 4.51 -1.13 -15.24
N MET A 227 3.22 -1.10 -15.60
CA MET A 227 2.24 -2.07 -15.12
C MET A 227 1.59 -2.79 -16.31
N ALA A 228 1.53 -4.12 -16.24
CA ALA A 228 0.82 -4.95 -17.21
C ALA A 228 -0.37 -5.65 -16.54
N ILE A 229 -1.57 -5.37 -17.04
CA ILE A 229 -2.82 -5.96 -16.56
C ILE A 229 -3.32 -6.92 -17.64
N LEU A 230 -3.37 -8.21 -17.32
CA LEU A 230 -3.77 -9.26 -18.24
C LEU A 230 -5.16 -9.76 -17.86
N ILE A 231 -6.14 -9.57 -18.76
CA ILE A 231 -7.55 -9.92 -18.53
C ILE A 231 -7.99 -10.91 -19.61
N GLY A 232 -8.45 -12.09 -19.19
CA GLY A 232 -8.95 -13.12 -20.12
C GLY A 232 -7.91 -13.67 -21.11
N GLU A 233 -6.63 -13.41 -20.88
CA GLU A 233 -5.52 -13.92 -21.70
C GLU A 233 -5.18 -15.37 -21.34
N ARG A 234 -4.49 -16.07 -22.25
CA ARG A 234 -4.18 -17.48 -22.04
C ARG A 234 -3.04 -17.69 -21.02
N PRO A 235 -3.03 -18.77 -20.23
CA PRO A 235 -2.01 -19.00 -19.19
C PRO A 235 -0.56 -18.98 -19.71
N GLU A 236 -0.34 -19.47 -20.93
CA GLU A 236 0.96 -19.46 -21.59
C GLU A 236 1.45 -18.05 -21.92
N GLU A 237 0.55 -17.17 -22.38
CA GLU A 237 0.85 -15.77 -22.71
C GLU A 237 1.14 -14.97 -21.43
N VAL A 238 0.39 -15.25 -20.35
CA VAL A 238 0.62 -14.68 -19.02
C VAL A 238 2.00 -15.03 -18.50
N THR A 239 2.38 -16.30 -18.62
CA THR A 239 3.69 -16.80 -18.16
C THR A 239 4.82 -16.15 -18.96
N GLU A 240 4.62 -15.97 -20.25
CA GLU A 240 5.61 -15.36 -21.15
C GLU A 240 5.84 -13.88 -20.81
N ILE A 241 4.77 -13.11 -20.63
CA ILE A 241 4.85 -11.68 -20.26
C ILE A 241 5.46 -11.52 -18.86
N LYS A 242 5.08 -12.37 -17.90
CA LYS A 242 5.58 -12.30 -16.51
C LYS A 242 7.09 -12.53 -16.41
N ARG A 243 7.67 -13.37 -17.28
CA ARG A 243 9.13 -13.58 -17.33
C ARG A 243 9.87 -12.40 -17.94
N PHE A 244 9.19 -11.61 -18.75
CA PHE A 244 9.81 -10.58 -19.59
C PHE A 244 9.74 -9.19 -18.95
N ILE A 245 8.62 -8.84 -18.33
CA ILE A 245 8.45 -7.55 -17.67
C ILE A 245 9.17 -7.56 -16.31
N LYS A 246 10.31 -6.88 -16.25
CA LYS A 246 10.95 -6.47 -14.99
C LYS A 246 10.40 -5.10 -14.63
N GLY A 247 9.31 -5.07 -13.85
CA GLY A 247 8.60 -3.87 -13.43
C GLY A 247 8.12 -4.00 -12.01
#